data_AF-A0A0F3RHP1-F1
#
_entry.id   AF-A0A0F3RHP1-F1
#
_cell.length_a   1.000
_cell.length_b   1.000
_cell.length_c   1.000
_cell.angle_alpha   90.00
_cell.angle_beta   90.00
_cell.angle_gamma   90.00
#
_symmetry.space_group_name_H-M   'P 1'
#
loop_
_entity.id
_entity.type
_entity.pdbx_description
1 polymer ?
#
loop_
_entity_poly.entity_id
_entity_poly.type
_entity_poly.pdbx_seq_one_letter_code
_entity_poly.pdbx_strand_id
1 'polypeptide(L)' 'SGISKEKLGNIKAKLADFELVRDYPLMLESGLWFVNYLINQLNGEMEIESEKDKFTTITCNIPVQLF' A
#
# COMPACT_ATOMS: atom_id res chain seq x y z
N SER A 1 16.25 -13.81 10.33
CA SER A 1 14.91 -13.24 10.59
C SER A 1 14.39 -12.63 9.30
N GLY A 2 13.13 -12.90 8.95
CA GLY A 2 12.50 -12.48 7.70
C GLY A 2 11.31 -13.37 7.35
N ILE A 3 10.44 -12.91 6.45
CA ILE A 3 9.26 -13.67 5.99
C ILE A 3 9.73 -14.97 5.30
N SER A 4 9.12 -16.11 5.63
CA SER A 4 9.46 -17.39 5.02
C SER A 4 9.16 -17.39 3.52
N LYS A 5 9.92 -18.17 2.73
CA LYS A 5 9.75 -18.25 1.27
C LYS A 5 8.33 -18.66 0.86
N GLU A 6 7.74 -19.60 1.61
CA GLU A 6 6.36 -20.05 1.41
C GLU A 6 5.36 -18.91 1.64
N LYS A 7 5.48 -18.20 2.75
CA LYS A 7 4.59 -17.08 3.08
C LYS A 7 4.74 -15.93 2.09
N LEU A 8 5.96 -15.68 1.60
CA LEU A 8 6.22 -14.70 0.54
C LEU A 8 5.57 -15.10 -0.79
N GLY A 9 5.62 -16.38 -1.16
CA GLY A 9 4.97 -16.90 -2.36
C GLY A 9 3.45 -16.73 -2.33
N ASN A 10 2.83 -17.05 -1.19
CA ASN A 10 1.38 -16.92 -1.00
C ASN A 10 0.91 -15.46 -1.06
N ILE A 11 1.70 -14.52 -0.52
CA ILE A 11 1.41 -13.09 -0.62
C ILE A 11 1.47 -12.63 -2.08
N LYS A 12 2.52 -13.01 -2.83
CA LYS A 12 2.67 -12.64 -4.24
C LYS A 12 1.54 -13.19 -5.11
N ALA A 13 1.10 -14.42 -4.89
CA ALA A 13 -0.01 -15.02 -5.62
C ALA A 13 -1.32 -14.26 -5.39
N LYS A 14 -1.64 -13.92 -4.13
CA LYS A 14 -2.85 -13.14 -3.80
C LYS A 14 -2.84 -11.72 -4.38
N LEU A 15 -1.66 -11.10 -4.50
CA LEU A 15 -1.51 -9.79 -5.12
C LEU A 15 -1.66 -9.85 -6.65
N ALA A 16 -1.23 -10.95 -7.28
CA ALA A 16 -1.39 -11.15 -8.71
C ALA A 16 -2.85 -11.42 -9.12
N ASP A 17 -3.62 -12.08 -8.26
CA ASP A 17 -5.07 -12.33 -8.43
C ASP A 17 -5.93 -11.06 -8.25
N PHE A 18 -5.33 -9.98 -7.75
CA PHE A 18 -6.02 -8.69 -7.56
C PHE A 18 -6.10 -7.95 -8.92
N GLU A 19 -6.83 -8.53 -9.88
CA GLU A 19 -7.18 -7.82 -11.12
C GLU A 19 -7.98 -6.56 -10.76
N LEU A 20 -7.33 -5.41 -10.98
CA LEU A 20 -7.82 -4.07 -10.69
C LEU A 20 -9.28 -3.89 -11.13
N VAL A 21 -10.14 -3.68 -10.13
CA VAL A 21 -11.54 -3.30 -10.30
C VAL A 21 -11.61 -2.01 -11.15
N ARG A 22 -12.57 -1.97 -12.08
CA ARG A 22 -12.55 -1.08 -13.26
C ARG A 22 -13.02 0.37 -13.01
N ASP A 23 -13.32 0.76 -11.77
CA ASP A 23 -13.78 2.11 -11.41
C ASP A 23 -12.68 2.90 -10.66
N TYR A 24 -11.70 3.35 -11.45
CA TYR A 24 -10.45 3.96 -11.00
C TYR A 24 -10.59 5.13 -10.00
N PRO A 25 -11.55 6.08 -10.12
CA PRO A 25 -11.61 7.23 -9.21
C PRO A 25 -12.12 6.89 -7.80
N LEU A 26 -13.22 6.12 -7.70
CA LEU A 26 -13.78 5.68 -6.42
C LEU A 26 -12.86 4.67 -5.71
N MET A 27 -12.15 3.86 -6.49
CA MET A 27 -11.11 2.98 -5.99
C MET A 27 -9.87 3.71 -5.50
N LEU A 28 -9.49 4.84 -6.11
CA LEU A 28 -8.30 5.55 -5.65
C LEU A 28 -8.54 6.10 -4.25
N GLU A 29 -9.66 6.77 -4.01
CA GLU A 29 -9.98 7.29 -2.66
C GLU A 29 -10.16 6.15 -1.64
N SER A 30 -10.98 5.15 -1.97
CA SER A 30 -11.24 4.00 -1.07
C SER A 30 -9.99 3.15 -0.84
N GLY A 31 -9.15 3.02 -1.87
CA GLY A 31 -7.89 2.28 -1.82
C GLY A 31 -6.84 3.01 -1.02
N LEU A 32 -6.70 4.32 -1.17
CA LEU A 32 -5.80 5.15 -0.36
C LEU A 32 -6.24 5.17 1.10
N TRP A 33 -7.56 5.21 1.38
CA TRP A 33 -8.07 5.04 2.73
C TRP A 33 -7.65 3.70 3.33
N PHE A 34 -7.80 2.60 2.58
CA PHE A 34 -7.43 1.27 3.05
C PHE A 34 -5.92 1.13 3.27
N VAL A 35 -5.10 1.66 2.36
CA VAL A 35 -3.64 1.70 2.52
C VAL A 35 -3.28 2.50 3.77
N ASN A 36 -3.82 3.70 3.95
CA ASN A 36 -3.57 4.53 5.13
C ASN A 36 -3.97 3.80 6.42
N TYR A 37 -5.09 3.09 6.43
CA TYR A 37 -5.50 2.25 7.56
C TYR A 37 -4.43 1.22 7.91
N LEU A 38 -3.93 0.46 6.92
CA LEU A 38 -2.90 -0.56 7.15
C LEU A 38 -1.57 0.04 7.62
N ILE A 39 -1.16 1.17 7.05
CA ILE A 39 0.07 1.88 7.44
C ILE A 39 -0.02 2.33 8.90
N ASN A 40 -1.15 2.90 9.32
CA ASN A 40 -1.38 3.29 10.72
C ASN A 40 -1.36 2.09 11.68
N GLN A 41 -1.87 0.92 11.28
CA GLN A 41 -1.77 -0.31 12.10
C GLN A 41 -0.32 -0.75 12.33
N LEU A 42 0.61 -0.34 11.46
CA LEU A 42 2.04 -0.63 11.55
C LEU A 42 2.82 0.54 12.19
N ASN A 43 2.13 1.47 12.85
CA ASN A 43 2.70 2.72 13.38
C ASN A 43 3.44 3.55 12.31
N GLY A 44 3.08 3.36 11.05
CA GLY A 44 3.60 4.14 9.94
C GLY A 44 2.79 5.40 9.67
N GLU A 45 3.26 6.16 8.71
CA GLU A 45 2.65 7.40 8.23
C GLU A 45 2.56 7.38 6.70
N MET A 46 1.56 8.08 6.18
CA MET A 46 1.31 8.22 4.75
C MET A 46 1.13 9.69 4.41
N GLU A 47 1.86 10.15 3.42
CA GLU A 47 1.81 11.53 2.91
C GLU A 47 1.43 11.52 1.43
N ILE A 48 0.67 12.54 1.02
CA ILE A 48 0.22 12.71 -0.36
C ILE A 48 0.57 14.13 -0.81
N GLU A 49 1.39 14.21 -1.85
CA GLU A 49 1.74 15.46 -2.52
C GLU A 49 1.21 15.42 -3.95
N SER A 50 0.61 16.50 -4.43
CA SER A 50 0.12 16.55 -5.80
C SER A 50 0.30 17.93 -6.40
N GLU A 51 0.80 17.95 -7.64
CA GLU A 51 0.83 19.13 -8.49
C GLU A 51 -0.04 18.86 -9.73
N LYS A 52 -1.06 19.70 -9.93
CA LYS A 52 -2.03 19.56 -11.02
C LYS A 52 -1.31 19.47 -12.36
N ASP A 53 -1.74 18.52 -13.19
CA ASP A 53 -1.24 18.26 -14.53
C ASP A 53 0.27 17.87 -14.61
N LYS A 54 0.92 17.60 -13.47
CA LYS A 54 2.31 17.13 -13.42
C LYS A 54 2.47 15.78 -12.74
N PHE A 55 2.15 15.70 -11.45
CA PHE A 55 2.36 14.48 -10.67
C PHE A 55 1.47 14.40 -9.43
N THR A 56 1.31 13.17 -8.96
CA THR A 56 0.86 12.83 -7.61
C THR A 56 1.86 11.85 -7.04
N THR A 57 2.40 12.14 -5.87
CA THR A 57 3.32 11.29 -5.12
C THR A 57 2.64 10.86 -3.84
N ILE A 58 2.70 9.57 -3.55
CA ILE A 58 2.20 8.97 -2.31
C ILE A 58 3.40 8.30 -1.64
N THR A 59 3.77 8.77 -0.46
CA THR A 59 4.88 8.24 0.33
C THR A 59 4.32 7.53 1.55
N CYS A 60 4.77 6.30 1.81
CA CYS A 60 4.38 5.54 3.00
C CYS A 60 5.65 5.17 3.77
N ASN A 61 5.78 5.66 5.00
CA ASN A 61 6.89 5.30 5.89
C ASN A 61 6.37 4.31 6.93
N ILE A 62 7.00 3.14 7.02
CA ILE A 62 6.65 2.12 8.02
C ILE A 62 7.88 1.88 8.90
N PRO A 63 7.83 2.17 10.20
CA PRO A 63 8.95 1.90 11.09
C PRO A 63 9.14 0.38 11.25
N VAL A 64 10.37 -0.09 11.02
CA VAL A 64 10.76 -1.47 11.27
C VAL A 64 11.72 -1.49 12.46
N GLN A 65 11.29 -2.06 13.59
CA GLN A 65 12.20 -2.36 14.69
C GLN A 65 13.04 -3.59 14.32
N LEU A 66 14.37 -3.41 14.35
CA LEU A 66 15.32 -4.50 14.20
C LEU A 66 15.67 -5.03 15.60
N PHE A 67 15.37 -6.30 15.85
CA PHE A 67 15.77 -7.03 17.06
C PHE A 67 17.09 -7.76 16.84
#